data_AF-W6XR77-F1
#
_entry.id   AF-W6XR77-F1
#
_cell.length_a   1.000
_cell.length_b   1.000
_cell.length_c   1.000
_cell.angle_alpha   90.00
_cell.angle_beta   90.00
_cell.angle_gamma   90.00
#
_symmetry.space_group_name_H-M   'P 1'
#
loop_
_entity.id
_entity.type
_entity.pdbx_description
1 polymer ?
#
loop_
_entity_poly.entity_id
_entity_poly.type
_entity_poly.pdbx_seq_one_letter_code
_entity_poly.pdbx_strand_id
1 'polypeptide(L)'
;LTLSRQGRFKEAEELQLQVLQERKRELSDEHPDTLTSMHNHAVTLHSTARCKEACALMEKCYQSSRKILGEQHDFTQSSSAWLHHWREKRL
;
A
#
# COMPACT_ATOMS: atom_id res chain seq x y z
N LEU A 1 -0.32 17.16 23.03
CA LEU A 1 0.35 17.75 21.85
C LEU A 1 0.56 16.70 20.73
N THR A 2 -0.46 15.90 20.37
CA THR A 2 -0.28 14.75 19.46
C THR A 2 -1.06 14.84 18.15
N LEU A 3 -1.88 15.88 17.97
CA LEU A 3 -2.72 16.07 16.78
C LEU A 3 -1.91 16.48 15.53
N SER A 4 -0.75 17.15 15.68
CA SER A 4 0.02 17.66 14.54
C SER A 4 0.61 16.57 13.64
N ARG A 5 0.84 15.36 14.16
CA ARG A 5 1.26 14.21 13.34
C ARG A 5 0.06 13.55 12.67
N GLN A 6 -1.05 13.36 13.40
CA GLN A 6 -2.28 12.77 12.86
C GLN A 6 -2.91 13.60 11.73
N GLY A 7 -2.88 14.94 11.83
CA GLY A 7 -3.39 15.82 10.76
C GLY A 7 -2.61 15.68 9.46
N ARG A 8 -1.28 15.65 9.55
CA ARG A 8 -0.38 15.52 8.38
C ARG A 8 -0.49 14.16 7.69
N PHE A 9 -0.81 13.10 8.42
CA PHE A 9 -1.03 11.77 7.81
C PHE A 9 -2.33 11.71 7.00
N LYS A 10 -3.38 12.44 7.40
CA LYS A 10 -4.61 12.53 6.60
C LYS A 10 -4.38 13.23 5.27
N GLU A 11 -3.69 14.38 5.28
CA GLU A 11 -3.35 15.09 4.04
C GLU A 11 -2.46 14.24 3.12
N ALA A 12 -1.46 13.56 3.69
CA ALA A 12 -0.62 12.64 2.92
C ALA A 12 -1.39 11.44 2.36
N GLU A 13 -2.34 10.92 3.14
CA GLU A 13 -3.23 9.84 2.73
C GLU A 13 -4.09 10.27 1.54
N GLU A 14 -4.77 11.42 1.63
CA GLU A 14 -5.62 11.95 0.55
C GLU A 14 -4.84 12.17 -0.74
N LEU A 15 -3.64 12.76 -0.65
CA LEU A 15 -2.76 12.95 -1.81
C LEU A 15 -2.32 11.61 -2.41
N GLN A 16 -1.91 10.64 -1.58
CA GLN A 16 -1.54 9.31 -2.05
C GLN A 16 -2.72 8.58 -2.72
N LEU A 17 -3.94 8.79 -2.22
CA LEU A 17 -5.16 8.18 -2.75
C LEU A 17 -5.53 8.79 -4.11
N GLN A 18 -5.41 10.12 -4.25
CA GLN A 18 -5.58 10.80 -5.55
C GLN A 18 -4.55 10.32 -6.58
N VAL A 19 -3.26 10.34 -6.22
CA VAL A 19 -2.18 9.83 -7.10
C VAL A 19 -2.42 8.38 -7.47
N LEU A 20 -2.89 7.56 -6.53
CA LEU A 20 -3.23 6.17 -6.82
C LEU A 20 -4.38 6.08 -7.82
N GLN A 21 -5.46 6.83 -7.64
CA GLN A 21 -6.61 6.83 -8.55
C GLN A 21 -6.23 7.29 -9.96
N GLU A 22 -5.42 8.33 -10.08
CA GLU A 22 -4.92 8.82 -11.37
C GLU A 22 -4.04 7.77 -12.05
N ARG A 23 -3.09 7.18 -11.33
CA ARG A 23 -2.24 6.10 -11.86
C ARG A 23 -3.04 4.86 -12.26
N LYS A 24 -4.06 4.49 -11.49
CA LYS A 24 -4.97 3.39 -11.86
C LYS A 24 -5.73 3.69 -13.16
N ARG A 25 -6.12 4.96 -13.38
CA ARG A 25 -6.84 5.40 -14.58
C ARG A 25 -5.93 5.45 -15.81
N GLU A 26 -4.69 5.92 -15.66
CA GLU A 26 -3.77 6.14 -16.79
C GLU A 26 -2.88 4.94 -17.10
N LEU A 27 -2.37 4.28 -16.07
CA LEU A 27 -1.32 3.25 -16.18
C LEU A 27 -1.85 1.83 -15.93
N SER A 28 -3.11 1.68 -15.49
CA SER A 28 -3.71 0.43 -15.01
C SER A 28 -3.20 -0.01 -13.63
N ASP A 29 -3.95 -0.91 -12.99
CA ASP A 29 -3.66 -1.53 -11.68
C ASP A 29 -2.39 -2.40 -11.69
N GLU A 30 -1.89 -2.70 -12.89
CA GLU A 30 -0.76 -3.59 -13.15
C GLU A 30 0.55 -2.82 -13.43
N HIS A 31 0.56 -1.48 -13.38
CA HIS A 31 1.80 -0.74 -13.60
C HIS A 31 2.69 -0.74 -12.35
N PRO A 32 4.03 -0.92 -12.47
CA PRO A 32 4.96 -0.86 -11.36
C PRO A 32 4.82 0.42 -10.50
N ASP A 33 4.60 1.56 -11.15
CA ASP A 33 4.38 2.84 -10.45
C ASP A 33 3.06 2.89 -9.68
N THR A 34 2.00 2.26 -10.20
CA THR A 34 0.72 2.11 -9.49
C THR A 34 0.92 1.24 -8.26
N LEU A 35 1.63 0.12 -8.38
CA LEU A 35 1.94 -0.79 -7.27
C LEU A 35 2.78 -0.10 -6.19
N THR A 36 3.78 0.68 -6.58
CA THR A 36 4.59 1.47 -5.63
C THR A 36 3.72 2.48 -4.86
N SER A 37 2.78 3.14 -5.53
CA SER A 37 1.81 4.01 -4.87
C SER A 37 0.88 3.25 -3.92
N MET A 38 0.39 2.08 -4.30
CA MET A 38 -0.43 1.21 -3.43
C MET A 38 0.33 0.81 -2.18
N HIS A 39 1.60 0.42 -2.33
CA HIS A 39 2.48 0.05 -1.22
C HIS A 39 2.64 1.21 -0.23
N ASN A 40 2.98 2.41 -0.72
CA ASN A 40 3.16 3.59 0.10
C ASN A 40 1.88 3.99 0.85
N HIS A 41 0.74 3.94 0.16
CA HIS A 41 -0.56 4.21 0.78
C HIS A 41 -0.91 3.20 1.86
N ALA A 42 -0.61 1.92 1.65
CA ALA A 42 -0.81 0.87 2.65
C ALA A 42 0.03 1.09 3.92
N VAL A 43 1.29 1.51 3.77
CA VAL A 43 2.16 1.84 4.91
C VAL A 43 1.62 3.05 5.69
N THR A 44 1.15 4.09 5.00
CA THR A 44 0.49 5.24 5.64
C THR A 44 -0.76 4.80 6.40
N LEU A 45 -1.62 3.97 5.81
CA LEU A 45 -2.82 3.42 6.46
C LEU A 45 -2.48 2.59 7.71
N HIS A 46 -1.40 1.81 7.66
CA HIS A 46 -0.92 1.08 8.82
C HIS A 46 -0.49 2.04 9.95
N SER A 47 0.20 3.13 9.60
CA SER A 47 0.61 4.16 10.57
C SER A 47 -0.55 4.96 11.18
N THR A 48 -1.68 5.07 10.47
CA THR A 48 -2.91 5.72 10.95
C THR A 48 -3.86 4.77 11.69
N ALA A 49 -3.36 3.59 12.11
CA ALA A 49 -4.11 2.54 12.80
C ALA A 49 -5.23 1.88 11.98
N ARG A 50 -5.24 2.06 10.66
CA ARG A 50 -6.18 1.44 9.71
C ARG A 50 -5.60 0.15 9.11
N CYS A 51 -5.11 -0.74 9.97
CA CYS A 51 -4.39 -1.96 9.55
C CYS A 51 -5.25 -2.89 8.65
N LYS A 52 -6.59 -2.89 8.81
CA LYS A 52 -7.50 -3.65 7.94
C LYS A 52 -7.40 -3.23 6.48
N GLU A 53 -7.42 -1.93 6.24
CA GLU A 53 -7.39 -1.35 4.90
C GLU A 53 -5.99 -1.42 4.30
N ALA A 54 -4.96 -1.21 5.13
CA ALA A 54 -3.57 -1.44 4.75
C ALA A 54 -3.33 -2.87 4.24
N CYS A 55 -3.76 -3.89 4.99
CA CYS A 55 -3.64 -5.29 4.56
C CYS A 55 -4.40 -5.56 3.26
N ALA A 56 -5.61 -5.04 3.10
CA ALA A 56 -6.41 -5.27 1.90
C ALA A 56 -5.75 -4.63 0.66
N LEU A 57 -5.16 -3.45 0.81
CA LEU A 57 -4.46 -2.77 -0.28
C LEU A 57 -3.15 -3.46 -0.64
N MET A 58 -2.37 -3.89 0.37
CA MET A 58 -1.12 -4.62 0.16
C MET A 58 -1.37 -5.99 -0.47
N GLU A 59 -2.45 -6.68 -0.12
CA GLU A 59 -2.85 -7.94 -0.76
C GLU A 59 -3.13 -7.71 -2.26
N LYS A 60 -3.86 -6.67 -2.62
CA LYS A 60 -4.06 -6.33 -4.04
C LYS A 60 -2.74 -6.02 -4.75
N CYS A 61 -1.85 -5.26 -4.12
CA CYS A 61 -0.52 -4.96 -4.63
C CYS A 61 0.29 -6.23 -4.89
N TYR A 62 0.29 -7.16 -3.94
CA TYR A 62 0.93 -8.47 -4.05
C TYR A 62 0.36 -9.27 -5.23
N GLN A 63 -0.96 -9.41 -5.34
CA GLN A 63 -1.61 -10.18 -6.40
C GLN A 63 -1.27 -9.63 -7.80
N SER A 64 -1.34 -8.31 -7.97
CA SER A 64 -0.96 -7.65 -9.22
C SER A 64 0.52 -7.86 -9.52
N SER A 65 1.42 -7.59 -8.56
CA SER A 65 2.88 -7.76 -8.74
C SER A 65 3.27 -9.20 -9.10
N ARG A 66 2.62 -10.20 -8.48
CA ARG A 66 2.83 -11.61 -8.78
C ARG A 66 2.45 -11.96 -10.22
N LYS A 67 1.40 -11.35 -10.76
CA LYS A 67 0.95 -11.59 -12.14
C LYS A 67 1.88 -10.96 -13.18
N ILE A 68 2.40 -9.76 -12.92
CA ILE A 68 3.24 -9.02 -13.89
C ILE A 68 4.73 -9.33 -13.80
N LEU A 69 5.28 -9.39 -12.57
CA LEU A 69 6.72 -9.50 -12.31
C LEU A 69 7.11 -10.93 -11.91
N GLY A 70 6.12 -11.77 -11.59
CA GLY A 70 6.35 -13.11 -11.06
C GLY A 70 6.55 -13.13 -9.55
N GLU A 71 6.49 -14.34 -8.99
CA GLU A 71 6.59 -14.58 -7.55
C GLU A 71 7.99 -14.33 -6.98
N GLN A 72 9.04 -14.50 -7.79
CA GLN A 72 10.43 -14.32 -7.34
C GLN A 72 10.91 -12.87 -7.38
N HIS A 73 10.10 -11.93 -7.87
CA HIS A 73 10.51 -10.53 -7.94
C HIS A 73 10.58 -9.90 -6.55
N ASP A 74 11.64 -9.14 -6.27
CA ASP A 74 11.93 -8.53 -4.95
C ASP A 74 10.75 -7.70 -4.41
N PHE A 75 10.07 -6.96 -5.29
CA PHE A 75 8.86 -6.20 -4.91
C PHE A 75 7.69 -7.10 -4.48
N THR A 76 7.49 -8.23 -5.16
CA THR A 76 6.44 -9.21 -4.85
C THR A 76 6.72 -9.87 -3.49
N GLN A 77 7.96 -10.28 -3.27
CA GLN A 77 8.43 -10.84 -2.00
C GLN A 77 8.31 -9.83 -0.85
N SER A 78 8.70 -8.59 -1.09
CA SER A 78 8.55 -7.50 -0.11
C SER A 78 7.10 -7.33 0.29
N SER A 79 6.18 -7.21 -0.68
CA SER A 79 4.75 -7.03 -0.41
C SER A 79 4.16 -8.18 0.43
N SER A 80 4.59 -9.42 0.17
CA SER A 80 4.24 -10.59 0.98
C SER A 80 4.80 -10.51 2.41
N ALA A 81 6.08 -10.15 2.57
CA ALA A 81 6.72 -10.01 3.87
C ALA A 81 6.02 -8.96 4.75
N TRP A 82 5.64 -7.82 4.17
CA TRP A 82 4.85 -6.79 4.87
C TRP A 82 3.48 -7.30 5.30
N LEU A 83 2.77 -8.06 4.45
CA LEU A 83 1.49 -8.68 4.80
C LEU A 83 1.62 -9.66 5.96
N HIS A 84 2.63 -10.52 5.94
CA HIS A 84 2.92 -11.44 7.04
C HIS A 84 3.20 -10.68 8.33
N HIS A 85 4.10 -9.69 8.28
CA HIS A 85 4.43 -8.87 9.44
C HIS A 85 3.23 -8.14 10.05
N TRP A 86 2.36 -7.56 9.21
CA TRP A 86 1.17 -6.84 9.67
C TRP A 86 0.07 -7.78 10.17
N ARG A 87 -0.02 -9.01 9.67
CA ARG A 87 -0.94 -10.03 10.17
C ARG A 87 -0.49 -10.58 11.51
N GLU A 88 0.81 -10.79 11.70
CA GLU A 88 1.40 -11.27 12.95
C GLU A 88 1.30 -10.24 14.08
N LYS A 89 1.58 -8.96 13.81
CA LYS A 89 1.42 -7.87 14.79
C LYS A 89 -0.03 -7.52 15.15
N ARG A 90 -0.99 -8.23 14.58
CA ARG A 90 -2.43 -8.03 14.81
C ARG A 90 -3.01 -9.00 15.85
N LEU A 91 -2.17 -9.88 16.40
CA LEU A 91 -2.38 -10.67 17.63
C LEU A 91 -1.58 -10.04 18.77
#